data_AF-A0A484MNE9-F1
#
_entry.id   AF-A0A484MNE9-F1
#
_cell.length_a   1.000
_cell.length_b   1.000
_cell.length_c   1.000
_cell.angle_alpha   90.00
_cell.angle_beta   90.00
_cell.angle_gamma   90.00
#
_symmetry.space_group_name_H-M   'P 1'
#
loop_
_entity.id
_entity.type
_entity.pdbx_description
1 polymer ?
#
loop_
_entity_poly.entity_id
_entity_poly.type
_entity_poly.pdbx_seq_one_letter_code
_entity_poly.pdbx_strand_id
1 'polypeptide(L)'
;MTRTGKTTSRAKKRRQLVRKSSASVAGLCIGDVIIKCGETEIESQLELVDALWDKEGKSVKLEIVRPSVGHKNVTLTVGTRPEMPRWLL
;
A
#
# COMPACT_ATOMS: atom_id res chain seq x y z
N MET A 1 -8.94 22.50 43.01
CA MET A 1 -7.58 21.94 42.86
C MET A 1 -7.66 20.81 41.83
N THR A 2 -7.45 21.09 40.53
CA THR A 2 -6.22 20.78 39.74
C THR A 2 -5.84 19.28 39.81
N ARG A 3 -5.73 18.51 38.70
CA ARG A 3 -5.01 18.77 37.45
C ARG A 3 -5.49 17.88 36.29
N THR A 4 -5.51 18.53 35.13
CA THR A 4 -5.52 18.06 33.75
C THR A 4 -4.46 16.99 33.47
N GLY A 5 -4.85 15.94 32.74
CA GLY A 5 -3.95 14.98 32.09
C GLY A 5 -4.35 14.79 30.63
N LYS A 6 -4.16 15.82 29.81
CA LYS A 6 -4.36 15.80 28.35
C LYS A 6 -3.21 14.98 27.76
N THR A 7 -3.38 13.67 27.57
CA THR A 7 -2.44 12.85 26.82
C THR A 7 -2.59 13.16 25.34
N THR A 8 -1.77 14.12 24.89
CA THR A 8 -1.41 14.35 23.49
C THR A 8 -0.64 13.13 22.98
N SER A 9 -1.34 12.10 22.51
CA SER A 9 -0.68 11.08 21.69
C SER A 9 -0.35 11.73 20.35
N ARG A 10 0.94 12.08 20.15
CA ARG A 10 1.51 12.41 18.84
C ARG A 10 0.97 11.39 17.84
N ALA A 11 0.09 11.81 16.93
CA ALA A 11 -0.40 10.99 15.85
C ALA A 11 0.75 10.73 14.89
N LYS A 12 1.61 9.76 15.23
CA LYS A 12 2.63 9.20 14.36
C LYS A 12 1.85 8.66 13.17
N LYS A 13 2.06 9.27 11.98
CA LYS A 13 1.38 8.95 10.71
C LYS A 13 1.56 7.47 10.40
N ARG A 14 0.68 6.63 10.96
CA ARG A 14 0.71 5.19 10.80
C ARG A 14 0.19 4.95 9.39
N ARG A 15 1.03 4.45 8.48
CA ARG A 15 0.57 3.98 7.17
C ARG A 15 -0.40 2.84 7.43
N GLN A 16 -1.68 3.15 7.50
CA GLN A 16 -2.71 2.20 7.87
C GLN A 16 -3.13 1.48 6.59
N LEU A 17 -2.90 0.17 6.56
CA LEU A 17 -3.51 -0.66 5.54
C LEU A 17 -5.02 -0.68 5.81
N VAL A 18 -5.82 -0.25 4.83
CA VAL A 18 -7.28 -0.29 4.97
C VAL A 18 -7.71 -1.76 5.05
N ARG A 19 -8.44 -2.12 6.11
CA ARG A 19 -8.97 -3.47 6.30
C ARG A 19 -9.82 -3.83 5.08
N LYS A 20 -9.59 -5.02 4.50
CA LYS A 20 -10.20 -5.52 3.24
C LYS A 20 -9.74 -4.84 1.94
N SER A 21 -8.65 -4.08 1.94
CA SER A 21 -8.01 -3.64 0.69
C SER A 21 -7.40 -4.83 -0.08
N SER A 22 -7.23 -4.68 -1.40
CA SER A 22 -6.53 -5.67 -2.24
C SER A 22 -5.16 -6.05 -1.68
N ALA A 23 -4.39 -5.07 -1.19
CA ALA A 23 -3.09 -5.29 -0.58
C ALA A 23 -3.18 -6.14 0.70
N SER A 24 -4.21 -5.91 1.52
CA SER A 24 -4.45 -6.72 2.73
C SER A 24 -4.84 -8.16 2.39
N VAL A 25 -5.69 -8.36 1.38
CA VAL A 25 -6.11 -9.69 0.94
C VAL A 25 -4.94 -10.48 0.36
N ALA A 26 -4.05 -9.79 -0.37
CA ALA A 26 -2.82 -10.37 -0.91
C ALA A 26 -1.74 -10.63 0.16
N GLY A 27 -1.96 -10.24 1.42
CA GLY A 27 -1.01 -10.46 2.50
C GLY A 27 0.22 -9.54 2.47
N LEU A 28 0.12 -8.39 1.80
CA LEU A 28 1.13 -7.33 1.91
C LEU A 28 1.12 -6.75 3.32
N CYS A 29 2.30 -6.44 3.81
CA CYS A 29 2.54 -5.91 5.14
C CYS A 29 3.21 -4.55 5.07
N ILE A 30 3.00 -3.74 6.11
CA ILE A 30 3.71 -2.48 6.25
C ILE A 30 5.21 -2.78 6.35
N GLY A 31 6.00 -2.12 5.51
CA GLY A 31 7.45 -2.33 5.44
C GLY A 31 7.90 -3.22 4.29
N ASP A 32 6.97 -3.84 3.55
CA ASP A 32 7.30 -4.47 2.28
C ASP A 32 7.77 -3.43 1.27
N VAL A 33 8.86 -3.73 0.56
CA VAL A 33 9.39 -2.92 -0.54
C VAL A 33 9.07 -3.64 -1.84
N ILE A 34 8.31 -3.00 -2.73
CA ILE A 34 7.95 -3.58 -4.03
C ILE A 34 9.07 -3.25 -5.01
N ILE A 35 9.61 -4.29 -5.66
CA ILE A 35 10.75 -4.18 -6.60
C ILE A 35 10.38 -4.55 -8.03
N LYS A 36 9.30 -5.32 -8.23
CA LYS A 36 8.77 -5.69 -9.55
C LYS A 36 7.25 -5.76 -9.55
N CYS A 37 6.66 -5.39 -10.68
CA CYS A 37 5.23 -5.47 -10.96
C CYS A 37 5.01 -6.14 -12.33
N GLY A 38 4.69 -7.42 -12.32
CA GLY A 38 4.69 -8.24 -13.53
C GLY A 38 6.10 -8.35 -14.10
N GLU A 39 6.30 -7.76 -15.28
CA GLU A 39 7.60 -7.73 -15.97
C GLU A 39 8.35 -6.41 -15.75
N THR A 40 7.70 -5.40 -15.15
CA THR A 40 8.26 -4.07 -14.95
C THR A 40 9.04 -4.00 -13.64
N GLU A 41 10.32 -3.59 -13.73
CA GLU A 41 11.13 -3.21 -12.55
C GLU A 41 10.63 -1.88 -12.00
N ILE A 42 10.54 -1.82 -10.67
CA ILE A 42 9.99 -0.69 -9.94
C ILE A 42 11.07 -0.12 -9.04
N GLU A 43 11.56 1.05 -9.42
CA GLU A 43 12.53 1.82 -8.64
C GLU A 43 11.86 2.96 -7.87
N SER A 44 10.72 3.44 -8.37
CA SER A 44 10.00 4.57 -7.80
C SER A 44 8.51 4.32 -7.56
N GLN A 45 7.93 5.13 -6.68
CA GLN A 45 6.48 5.07 -6.40
C GLN A 45 5.65 5.46 -7.63
N LEU A 46 6.16 6.33 -8.50
CA LEU A 46 5.49 6.77 -9.72
C LEU A 46 5.42 5.64 -10.74
N GLU A 47 6.51 4.91 -10.95
CA GLU A 47 6.53 3.72 -11.82
C GLU A 47 5.55 2.65 -11.35
N LEU A 48 5.42 2.45 -10.03
CA LEU A 48 4.44 1.52 -9.51
C LEU A 48 3.01 1.93 -9.85
N VAL A 49 2.70 3.23 -9.73
CA VAL A 49 1.37 3.76 -10.07
C VAL A 49 1.11 3.61 -11.56
N ASP A 50 2.08 3.94 -12.41
CA ASP A 50 2.00 3.82 -13.86
C ASP A 50 1.81 2.35 -14.29
N ALA A 51 2.62 1.44 -13.75
CA ALA A 51 2.54 0.01 -14.03
C ALA A 51 1.21 -0.65 -13.60
N LEU A 52 0.44 0.00 -12.73
CA LEU A 52 -0.88 -0.45 -12.26
C LEU A 52 -2.05 0.31 -12.91
N TRP A 53 -1.79 1.40 -13.63
CA TRP A 53 -2.81 2.34 -14.09
C TRP A 53 -3.93 1.68 -14.91
N ASP A 54 -3.58 0.86 -15.90
CA ASP A 54 -4.54 0.15 -16.77
C ASP A 54 -4.80 -1.30 -16.36
N LYS A 55 -4.49 -1.64 -15.11
CA LYS A 55 -4.61 -2.99 -14.56
C LYS A 55 -5.76 -3.15 -13.57
N GLU A 56 -6.65 -2.16 -13.46
CA GLU A 56 -7.84 -2.24 -12.63
C GLU A 56 -8.63 -3.55 -12.88
N GLY A 57 -9.01 -4.23 -11.78
CA GLY A 57 -9.72 -5.50 -11.81
C GLY A 57 -8.89 -6.71 -12.25
N LYS A 58 -7.65 -6.51 -12.73
CA LYS A 58 -6.77 -7.59 -13.18
C LYS A 58 -5.88 -8.09 -12.05
N SER A 59 -5.51 -9.36 -12.13
CA SER A 59 -4.52 -9.96 -11.23
C SER A 59 -3.10 -9.66 -11.72
N VAL A 60 -2.25 -9.21 -10.81
CA VAL A 60 -0.86 -8.84 -11.06
C VAL A 60 0.03 -9.51 -10.03
N LYS A 61 1.17 -10.02 -10.50
CA LYS A 61 2.20 -10.58 -9.63
C LYS A 61 3.18 -9.48 -9.24
N LEU A 62 3.35 -9.25 -7.95
CA LEU A 62 4.39 -8.38 -7.40
C LEU A 62 5.53 -9.22 -6.86
N GLU A 63 6.74 -8.71 -7.03
CA GLU A 63 7.89 -9.15 -6.24
C GLU A 63 8.20 -8.10 -5.18
N ILE A 64 8.34 -8.55 -3.95
CA ILE A 64 8.60 -7.70 -2.79
C ILE A 64 9.83 -8.20 -2.03
N VAL A 65 10.49 -7.28 -1.34
CA VAL A 65 11.47 -7.57 -0.30
C VAL A 65 10.80 -7.27 1.05
N ARG A 66 10.63 -8.31 1.87
CA ARG A 66 10.11 -8.20 3.23
C ARG A 66 11.28 -8.29 4.21
N PRO A 67 11.48 -7.31 5.12
CA PRO A 67 12.63 -7.30 6.04
C PRO A 67 12.82 -8.60 6.86
N SER A 68 11.72 -9.30 7.19
CA SER A 68 11.77 -10.53 7.99
C SER A 68 12.03 -11.81 7.19
N VAL A 69 11.88 -11.80 5.87
CA VAL A 69 11.89 -13.03 5.04
C VAL A 69 12.80 -12.91 3.81
N GLY A 70 13.04 -11.70 3.31
CA GLY A 70 13.73 -11.44 2.04
C GLY A 70 12.77 -11.35 0.87
N HIS A 71 13.19 -11.86 -0.30
CA HIS A 71 12.41 -11.81 -1.54
C HIS A 71 11.17 -12.71 -1.45
N LYS A 72 10.03 -12.18 -1.88
CA LYS A 72 8.76 -12.90 -1.92
C LYS A 72 7.91 -12.44 -3.09
N ASN A 73 7.26 -13.41 -3.73
CA ASN A 73 6.24 -13.15 -4.75
C ASN A 73 4.85 -13.09 -4.12
N VAL A 74 4.05 -12.09 -4.51
CA VAL A 74 2.68 -11.88 -4.04
C VAL A 74 1.79 -11.58 -5.24
N THR A 75 0.71 -12.35 -5.40
CA THR A 75 -0.30 -12.06 -6.43
C THR A 75 -1.42 -11.26 -5.81
N LEU A 76 -1.84 -10.16 -6.47
CA LEU A 76 -2.94 -9.32 -6.02
C LEU A 76 -3.84 -8.92 -7.18
N THR A 77 -5.12 -8.74 -6.91
CA THR A 77 -6.06 -8.14 -7.87
C THR A 77 -6.13 -6.63 -7.64
N VAL A 78 -5.84 -5.84 -8.67
CA VAL A 78 -5.79 -4.38 -8.55
C VAL A 78 -7.21 -3.87 -8.28
N GLY A 79 -7.38 -3.17 -7.17
CA GLY A 79 -8.67 -2.61 -6.79
C GLY A 79 -9.04 -1.41 -7.66
N THR A 80 -10.34 -1.14 -7.74
CA THR A 80 -10.87 0.05 -8.42
C THR A 80 -10.34 1.32 -7.77
N ARG A 81 -9.91 2.26 -8.60
CA ARG A 81 -9.53 3.59 -8.13
C ARG A 81 -10.78 4.24 -7.53
N PRO A 82 -10.77 4.63 -6.24
CA PRO A 82 -11.92 5.31 -5.67
C PRO A 82 -12.14 6.62 -6.43
N GLU A 83 -13.39 6.92 -6.79
CA GLU A 83 -13.72 8.26 -7.27
C GLU A 83 -13.27 9.27 -6.22
N MET A 84 -12.40 10.19 -6.63
CA MET A 84 -11.99 11.28 -5.77
C MET A 84 -13.16 12.26 -5.67
N PRO A 85 -13.67 12.54 -4.47
CA PRO A 85 -14.68 13.57 -4.29
C PRO A 85 -14.18 14.91 -4.83
N ARG A 86 -15.09 15.72 -5.40
CA ARG A 86 -14.76 17.03 -5.98
C ARG A 86 -14.08 18.02 -5.02
N TRP A 87 -14.07 17.77 -3.72
CA TRP A 87 -13.39 18.59 -2.71
C TRP A 87 -11.91 18.21 -2.48
N LEU A 88 -11.42 17.17 -3.16
CA LEU A 88 -10.02 16.71 -3.15
C LEU A 88 -9.26 17.08 -4.46
N LEU A 89 -9.94 17.75 -5.40
CA LEU A 89 -9.39 18.32 -6.65
C LEU A 89 -9.22 19.82 -6.49
#